data_AF-A0A975N6P0-F1
#
_entry.id   AF-A0A975N6P0-F1
#
_cell.length_a   1.000
_cell.length_b   1.000
_cell.length_c   1.000
_cell.angle_alpha   90.00
_cell.angle_beta   90.00
_cell.angle_gamma   90.00
#
_symmetry.space_group_name_H-M   'P 1'
#
loop_
_entity.id
_entity.type
_entity.pdbx_description
1 polymer ?
#
loop_
_entity_poly.entity_id
_entity_poly.type
_entity_poly.pdbx_seq_one_letter_code
_entity_poly.pdbx_strand_id
1 'polypeptide(L)'
;MAESVVELAAAIRLLAATKPQDADALLTAEQVGELSGLSPRTLKDQAAARVFPHHRFGKHYRFSRADIAEIDRPRSRTHRHFIAN
;
A
#
# COMPACT_ATOMS: atom_id res chain seq x y z
N MET A 1 -5.63 -33.81 12.15
CA MET A 1 -5.18 -32.44 12.50
C MET A 1 -3.81 -32.12 11.92
N ALA A 2 -2.80 -33.00 12.02
CA ALA A 2 -1.48 -32.74 11.44
C ALA A 2 -1.51 -32.56 9.91
N GLU A 3 -2.31 -33.35 9.20
CA GLU A 3 -2.39 -33.34 7.73
C GLU A 3 -2.99 -32.03 7.19
N SER A 4 -4.07 -31.52 7.79
CA SER A 4 -4.68 -30.24 7.43
C SER A 4 -3.74 -29.04 7.65
N VAL A 5 -2.88 -29.10 8.67
CA VAL A 5 -1.85 -28.07 8.91
C VAL A 5 -0.77 -28.13 7.83
N VAL A 6 -0.41 -29.33 7.38
CA VAL A 6 0.56 -29.52 6.28
C VAL A 6 0.01 -29.00 4.95
N GLU A 7 -1.24 -29.32 4.63
CA GLU A 7 -1.90 -28.80 3.42
C GLU A 7 -2.03 -27.28 3.45
N LEU A 8 -2.43 -26.71 4.58
CA LEU A 8 -2.49 -25.25 4.75
C LEU A 8 -1.11 -24.61 4.58
N ALA A 9 -0.08 -25.19 5.18
CA ALA A 9 1.30 -24.70 5.05
C ALA A 9 1.83 -24.83 3.61
N ALA A 10 1.39 -25.83 2.85
CA ALA A 10 1.72 -25.98 1.43
C ALA A 10 1.02 -24.91 0.58
N ALA A 11 -0.27 -24.68 0.80
CA ALA A 11 -1.05 -23.66 0.12
C ALA A 11 -0.49 -22.25 0.37
N ILE A 12 -0.12 -21.93 1.62
CA ILE A 12 0.51 -20.66 1.97
C ILE A 12 1.85 -20.48 1.24
N ARG A 13 2.68 -21.54 1.16
CA ARG A 13 3.97 -21.48 0.44
C ARG A 13 3.79 -21.28 -1.06
N LEU A 14 2.81 -21.96 -1.66
CA LEU A 14 2.46 -21.79 -3.07
C LEU A 14 1.98 -20.36 -3.34
N LEU A 15 1.10 -19.82 -2.49
CA LEU A 15 0.64 -18.44 -2.59
C LEU A 15 1.78 -17.44 -2.42
N ALA A 16 2.67 -17.67 -1.44
CA ALA A 16 3.83 -16.82 -1.20
C ALA A 16 4.81 -16.82 -2.39
N ALA A 17 4.97 -17.95 -3.08
CA ALA A 17 5.80 -18.05 -4.28
C ALA A 17 5.22 -17.26 -5.47
N THR A 18 3.90 -17.06 -5.52
CA THR A 18 3.25 -16.22 -6.56
C THR A 18 3.25 -14.73 -6.25
N LYS A 19 3.54 -14.33 -5.01
CA LYS A 19 3.58 -12.91 -4.62
C LYS A 19 4.91 -12.30 -5.09
N PRO A 20 4.93 -11.12 -5.73
CA PRO A 20 6.17 -10.41 -6.01
C PRO A 20 6.94 -10.22 -4.69
N GLN A 21 8.08 -10.93 -4.59
CA GLN A 21 8.88 -11.08 -3.38
C GLN A 21 9.78 -9.89 -3.08
N ASP A 22 9.78 -8.89 -3.94
CA ASP A 22 10.67 -7.77 -3.80
C ASP A 22 10.02 -6.75 -2.85
N ALA A 23 10.39 -6.85 -1.57
CA ALA A 23 9.90 -5.95 -0.52
C ALA A 23 10.29 -4.49 -0.80
N ASP A 24 11.37 -4.30 -1.56
CA ASP A 24 11.90 -3.02 -2.01
C ASP A 24 11.41 -2.64 -3.42
N ALA A 25 10.53 -3.44 -4.05
CA ALA A 25 9.96 -3.08 -5.33
C ALA A 25 9.18 -1.77 -5.23
N LEU A 26 9.60 -0.83 -6.07
CA LEU A 26 9.00 0.47 -6.22
C LEU A 26 7.75 0.39 -7.11
N LEU A 27 6.59 0.41 -6.45
CA LEU A 27 5.29 0.30 -7.08
C LEU A 27 4.85 1.63 -7.73
N THR A 28 4.10 1.53 -8.82
CA THR A 28 3.48 2.70 -9.47
C THR A 28 2.23 3.13 -8.72
N ALA A 29 1.77 4.37 -8.94
CA ALA A 29 0.50 4.84 -8.39
C ALA A 29 -0.71 3.97 -8.81
N GLU A 30 -0.64 3.28 -9.94
CA GLU A 30 -1.68 2.36 -10.39
C GLU A 30 -1.70 1.10 -9.53
N GLN A 31 -0.52 0.47 -9.35
CA GLN A 31 -0.37 -0.71 -8.50
C GLN A 31 -0.71 -0.43 -7.03
N VAL A 32 -0.33 0.74 -6.51
CA VAL A 32 -0.71 1.17 -5.16
C VAL A 32 -2.21 1.39 -5.05
N GLY A 33 -2.85 1.91 -6.10
CA GLY A 33 -4.30 2.11 -6.14
C GLY A 33 -5.06 0.79 -6.07
N GLU A 34 -4.58 -0.25 -6.76
CA GLU A 34 -5.14 -1.60 -6.66
C GLU A 34 -5.01 -2.20 -5.25
N LEU A 35 -3.91 -1.91 -4.55
CA LEU A 35 -3.65 -2.44 -3.21
C LEU A 35 -4.38 -1.70 -2.08
N SER A 36 -4.45 -0.37 -2.16
CA SER A 36 -5.05 0.51 -1.13
C SER A 36 -6.53 0.82 -1.39
N GLY A 37 -7.04 0.54 -2.60
CA GLY A 37 -8.37 0.96 -3.04
C GLY A 37 -8.48 2.46 -3.34
N LEU A 38 -7.37 3.21 -3.32
CA LEU A 38 -7.35 4.63 -3.66
C LEU A 38 -7.21 4.84 -5.18
N SER A 39 -7.83 5.90 -5.70
CA SER A 39 -7.64 6.21 -7.12
C SER A 39 -6.18 6.61 -7.40
N PRO A 40 -5.58 6.20 -8.54
CA PRO A 40 -4.23 6.61 -8.92
C PRO A 40 -4.07 8.14 -9.02
N ARG A 41 -5.15 8.86 -9.33
CA ARG A 41 -5.17 10.32 -9.35
C ARG A 41 -5.03 10.89 -7.93
N THR A 42 -5.81 10.38 -6.98
CA THR A 42 -5.73 10.77 -5.56
C THR A 42 -4.33 10.52 -5.01
N LEU A 43 -3.71 9.38 -5.35
CA LEU A 43 -2.34 9.06 -4.94
C LEU A 43 -1.32 10.06 -5.51
N LYS A 44 -1.45 10.45 -6.79
CA LYS A 44 -0.58 11.46 -7.42
C LYS A 44 -0.78 12.84 -6.80
N ASP A 45 -2.02 13.24 -6.54
CA ASP A 45 -2.35 14.54 -5.93
C ASP A 45 -1.82 14.63 -4.48
N GLN A 46 -1.96 13.55 -3.70
CA GLN A 46 -1.43 13.49 -2.33
C GLN A 46 0.10 13.38 -2.29
N ALA A 47 0.73 12.69 -3.24
CA ALA A 47 2.18 12.69 -3.40
C ALA A 47 2.71 14.09 -3.79
N ALA A 48 2.05 14.78 -4.73
CA ALA A 48 2.39 16.14 -5.12
C ALA A 48 2.24 17.14 -3.94
N ALA A 49 1.21 16.95 -3.11
CA ALA A 49 0.98 17.70 -1.88
C ALA A 49 1.92 17.31 -0.71
N ARG A 50 2.86 16.37 -0.93
CA ARG A 50 3.78 15.83 0.08
C ARG A 50 3.09 15.25 1.33
N VAL A 51 1.84 14.79 1.19
CA VAL A 51 1.07 14.16 2.26
C VAL A 51 1.57 12.74 2.53
N PHE A 52 2.09 12.08 1.49
CA PHE A 52 2.63 10.73 1.55
C PHE A 52 4.12 10.68 1.23
N PRO A 53 4.87 9.80 1.92
CA PRO A 53 6.22 9.47 1.52
C PRO A 53 6.19 8.82 0.13
N HIS A 54 7.12 9.24 -0.73
CA HIS A 54 7.22 8.75 -2.10
C HIS A 54 8.63 8.96 -2.62
N HIS A 55 9.00 8.13 -3.58
CA HIS A 55 10.24 8.27 -4.34
C HIS A 55 9.94 8.83 -5.72
N ARG A 56 10.61 9.94 -6.09
CA ARG A 56 10.44 10.56 -7.41
C ARG A 56 11.58 10.13 -8.33
N PHE A 57 11.24 9.37 -9.36
CA PHE A 57 12.14 8.98 -10.43
C PHE A 57 11.79 9.76 -11.70
N GLY A 58 12.50 10.88 -11.93
CA GLY A 58 12.18 11.79 -13.03
C GLY A 58 10.76 12.35 -12.92
N LYS A 59 9.88 12.00 -13.87
CA LYS A 59 8.46 12.41 -13.88
C LYS A 59 7.51 11.43 -13.18
N HIS A 60 8.02 10.31 -12.67
CA HIS A 60 7.20 9.23 -12.14
C HIS A 60 7.28 9.18 -10.61
N TYR A 61 6.11 9.07 -9.98
CA TYR A 61 5.99 8.73 -8.57
C TYR A 61 6.10 7.22 -8.39
N ARG A 62 6.91 6.82 -7.42
CA ARG A 62 7.14 5.44 -7.02
C ARG A 62 6.96 5.32 -5.51
N PHE A 63 6.41 4.20 -5.06
CA PHE A 63 6.10 3.95 -3.67
C PHE A 63 6.73 2.64 -3.24
N SER A 64 7.48 2.67 -2.15
CA SER A 64 7.96 1.48 -1.48
C SER A 64 6.83 0.83 -0.67
N ARG A 65 7.01 -0.41 -0.21
CA ARG A 65 6.06 -1.00 0.73
C ARG A 65 6.00 -0.27 2.07
N ALA A 66 7.12 0.31 2.52
CA ALA A 66 7.13 1.13 3.73
C ALA A 66 6.24 2.37 3.55
N ASP A 67 6.30 3.01 2.37
CA ASP A 67 5.45 4.15 2.06
C ASP A 67 3.96 3.77 2.09
N ILE A 68 3.61 2.62 1.51
CA ILE A 68 2.23 2.10 1.50
C ILE A 68 1.76 1.79 2.92
N ALA A 69 2.61 1.20 3.76
CA ALA A 69 2.27 0.94 5.16
C ALA A 69 2.01 2.25 5.94
N GLU A 70 2.65 3.36 5.60
CA GLU A 70 2.33 4.68 6.17
C GLU A 70 1.04 5.30 5.62
N ILE A 71 0.68 4.99 4.37
CA ILE A 71 -0.59 5.40 3.76
C ILE A 71 -1.75 4.65 4.43
N ASP A 72 -1.62 3.34 4.60
CA ASP A 72 -2.63 2.46 5.18
C ASP A 72 -2.68 2.53 6.71
N ARG A 73 -1.64 3.11 7.34
CA ARG A 73 -1.66 3.33 8.78
C ARG A 73 -2.90 4.16 9.10
N PRO A 74 -3.80 3.68 9.98
CA PRO A 74 -4.95 4.46 10.40
C PRO A 74 -4.38 5.69 11.11
N ARG A 75 -4.28 6.80 10.37
CA ARG A 75 -4.06 8.10 10.97
C ARG A 75 -5.28 8.26 11.85
N SER A 76 -5.10 8.14 13.16
CA SER A 76 -6.14 8.44 14.14
C SER A 76 -6.73 9.77 13.70
N ARG A 77 -7.92 9.69 13.08
CA ARG A 77 -8.64 10.86 12.62
C ARG A 77 -8.98 11.58 13.91
N THR A 78 -8.17 12.57 14.28
CA THR A 78 -8.67 13.67 15.10
C THR A 78 -9.86 14.18 14.33
N HIS A 79 -11.04 13.83 14.82
CA HIS A 79 -12.32 14.30 14.36
C HIS A 79 -12.32 15.82 14.56
N ARG A 80 -11.78 16.57 13.60
CA ARG A 80 -12.06 17.99 13.47
C ARG A 80 -13.48 18.10 12.95
N HIS A 81 -14.42 17.96 13.87
CA HIS A 81 -15.77 18.45 13.69
C HIS A 81 -15.66 19.97 13.67
N PHE A 82 -15.57 20.53 12.46
CA PHE A 82 -15.68 21.95 12.21
C PHE A 82 -17.00 22.13 11.47
N ILE A 83 -18.07 22.39 12.21
CA ILE A 83 -19.23 23.09 11.69
C ILE A 83 -19.66 24.05 12.79
N ALA A 84 -19.32 25.32 12.59
CA ALA A 84 -20.05 26.42 13.17
C ALA A 84 -21.34 26.59 12.34
N ASN A 85 -22.49 26.56 12.99
CA ASN A 85 -23.63 27.42 12.70
C ASN A 85 -24.59 27.39 13.89
#